data_AF-A0A968K9J7-F1
#
_entry.id   AF-A0A968K9J7-F1
#
_cell.length_a   1.000
_cell.length_b   1.000
_cell.length_c   1.000
_cell.angle_alpha   90.00
_cell.angle_beta   90.00
_cell.angle_gamma   90.00
#
_symmetry.space_group_name_H-M   'P 1'
#
loop_
_entity.id
_entity.type
_entity.pdbx_description
1 polymer ?
#
loop_
_entity_poly.entity_id
_entity_poly.type
_entity_poly.pdbx_seq_one_letter_code
_entity_poly.pdbx_strand_id
1 'polypeptide(L)'
;RGGTSKAVFFHENHLPKDPGVRDRVILAAYGSPDSNRRQIDGMGGAVSTTSKTAIISPSRDPDYDVNYYFGQVSIDKPKIGYQGNCGNISS
;
A
#
# COMPACT_ATOMS: atom_id res chain seq x y z
N ARG A 1 7.46 -1.22 9.64
CA ARG A 1 6.68 -2.22 10.40
C ARG A 1 5.75 -1.44 11.31
N GLY A 2 4.46 -1.81 11.37
CA GLY A 2 3.50 -1.26 12.33
C GLY A 2 2.74 -2.43 12.97
N GLY A 3 2.62 -2.44 14.30
CA GLY A 3 2.13 -3.59 15.07
C GLY A 3 2.70 -4.94 14.58
N THR A 4 1.80 -5.88 14.27
CA THR A 4 2.12 -7.21 13.71
C THR A 4 2.17 -7.26 12.17
N SER A 5 2.26 -6.11 11.50
CA SER A 5 2.21 -6.00 10.03
C SER A 5 3.40 -5.23 9.44
N LYS A 6 3.63 -5.42 8.14
CA LYS A 6 4.58 -4.63 7.35
C LYS A 6 3.87 -3.99 6.16
N ALA A 7 4.26 -2.76 5.88
CA ALA A 7 3.80 -2.00 4.73
C ALA A 7 4.92 -1.14 4.14
N VAL A 8 4.86 -0.89 2.84
CA VAL A 8 5.57 0.20 2.17
C VAL A 8 4.72 1.46 2.29
N PHE A 9 5.32 2.50 2.83
CA PHE A 9 4.72 3.81 2.99
C PHE A 9 5.18 4.71 1.85
N PHE A 10 4.24 5.36 1.18
CA PHE A 10 4.51 6.33 0.13
C PHE A 10 4.03 7.70 0.57
N HIS A 11 4.84 8.73 0.31
CA HIS A 11 4.32 10.09 0.28
C HIS A 11 3.56 10.29 -1.03
N GLU A 12 2.36 10.88 -1.01
CA GLU A 12 1.51 11.07 -2.19
C GLU A 12 2.25 11.79 -3.34
N ASN A 13 3.04 12.81 -3.01
CA ASN A 13 3.86 13.55 -3.99
C ASN A 13 4.93 12.72 -4.71
N HIS A 14 5.28 11.52 -4.22
CA HIS A 14 6.22 10.61 -4.89
C HIS A 14 5.52 9.60 -5.80
N LEU A 15 4.18 9.63 -5.84
CA LEU A 15 3.38 8.75 -6.68
C LEU A 15 2.81 9.51 -7.88
N PRO A 16 2.54 8.79 -8.99
CA PRO A 16 1.76 9.32 -10.09
C PRO A 16 0.40 9.86 -9.61
N LYS A 17 -0.04 11.00 -10.16
CA LYS A 17 -1.36 11.57 -9.85
C LYS A 17 -2.51 10.77 -10.45
N ASP A 18 -2.27 10.11 -11.58
CA ASP A 18 -3.25 9.22 -12.20
C ASP A 18 -3.42 7.96 -11.34
N PRO A 19 -4.63 7.65 -10.85
CA PRO A 19 -4.85 6.48 -9.99
C PRO A 19 -4.48 5.15 -10.65
N GLY A 20 -4.72 5.00 -11.95
CA GLY A 20 -4.39 3.77 -12.67
C GLY A 20 -2.88 3.55 -12.79
N VAL A 21 -2.11 4.61 -13.08
CA VAL A 21 -0.63 4.55 -13.10
C VAL A 21 -0.09 4.36 -11.69
N ARG A 22 -0.65 5.05 -10.69
CA ARG A 22 -0.28 4.91 -9.29
C ARG A 22 -0.42 3.48 -8.81
N ASP A 23 -1.56 2.85 -9.07
CA ASP A 23 -1.83 1.49 -8.64
C ASP A 23 -0.86 0.51 -9.32
N ARG A 24 -0.51 0.73 -10.60
CA ARG A 24 0.52 -0.07 -11.28
C ARG A 24 1.90 0.08 -10.64
N VAL A 25 2.29 1.30 -10.25
CA VAL A 25 3.58 1.54 -9.55
C VAL A 25 3.60 0.82 -8.20
N ILE A 26 2.52 0.92 -7.43
CA ILE A 26 2.43 0.26 -6.13
C ILE A 26 2.43 -1.27 -6.33
N LEU A 27 1.65 -1.81 -7.27
CA LEU A 27 1.66 -3.24 -7.58
C LEU A 27 3.06 -3.75 -7.95
N ALA A 28 3.79 -3.02 -8.80
CA ALA A 28 5.16 -3.34 -9.16
C ALA A 28 6.11 -3.31 -7.94
N ALA A 29 5.96 -2.34 -7.04
CA ALA A 29 6.78 -2.27 -5.82
C ALA A 29 6.59 -3.49 -4.90
N TYR A 30 5.46 -4.20 -5.00
CA TYR A 30 5.18 -5.43 -4.24
C TYR A 30 5.51 -6.71 -5.01
N GLY A 31 5.93 -6.61 -6.28
CA GLY A 31 6.06 -7.78 -7.15
C GLY A 31 4.71 -8.44 -7.41
N SER A 32 3.64 -7.64 -7.61
CA SER A 32 2.28 -8.12 -7.83
C SER A 32 1.69 -7.62 -9.16
N PRO A 33 0.80 -8.39 -9.80
CA PRO A 33 0.39 -9.74 -9.44
C PRO A 33 1.50 -10.78 -9.68
N ASP A 34 1.65 -11.72 -8.75
CA ASP A 34 2.55 -12.87 -8.88
C ASP A 34 1.75 -14.18 -8.86
N SER A 35 1.72 -14.88 -9.99
CA SER A 35 1.06 -16.17 -10.15
C SER A 35 1.66 -17.26 -9.27
N ASN A 36 2.92 -17.12 -8.87
CA ASN A 36 3.58 -18.04 -7.93
C ASN A 36 3.31 -17.69 -6.47
N ARG A 37 2.67 -16.54 -6.19
CA ARG A 37 2.34 -16.06 -4.85
C ARG A 37 3.55 -15.95 -3.92
N ARG A 38 4.70 -15.55 -4.43
CA ARG A 38 5.97 -15.41 -3.69
C ARG A 38 6.40 -13.96 -3.50
N GLN A 39 6.00 -13.05 -4.38
CA GLN A 39 6.39 -11.62 -4.36
C GLN A 39 7.92 -11.42 -4.30
N ILE A 40 8.69 -12.34 -4.88
CA ILE A 40 10.15 -12.36 -4.79
C ILE A 40 10.82 -11.20 -5.56
N ASP A 41 10.12 -10.63 -6.54
CA ASP A 41 10.56 -9.50 -7.34
C ASP A 41 9.99 -8.17 -6.81
N GLY A 42 9.87 -8.05 -5.50
CA GLY A 42 9.33 -6.85 -4.85
C GLY A 42 9.43 -6.87 -3.34
N MET A 43 8.81 -5.88 -2.71
CA MET A 43 8.83 -5.68 -1.25
C MET A 43 7.77 -6.50 -0.51
N GLY A 44 6.87 -7.15 -1.23
CA GLY A 44 5.83 -8.00 -0.66
C GLY A 44 6.42 -9.23 0.02
N GLY A 45 5.73 -9.74 1.04
CA GLY A 45 6.18 -10.92 1.78
C GLY A 45 5.28 -12.15 1.59
N ALA A 46 4.51 -12.22 0.49
CA ALA A 46 3.64 -13.33 0.12
C ALA A 46 2.52 -13.68 1.13
N VAL A 47 2.27 -12.83 2.13
CA VAL A 47 1.17 -13.00 3.08
C VAL A 47 0.44 -11.69 3.29
N SER A 48 -0.83 -11.76 3.69
CA SER A 48 -1.70 -10.58 3.79
C SER A 48 -1.14 -9.51 4.75
N THR A 49 -0.45 -9.92 5.82
CA THR A 49 0.16 -9.03 6.82
C THR A 49 1.42 -8.30 6.33
N THR A 50 1.99 -8.71 5.20
CA THR A 50 3.20 -8.12 4.60
C THR A 50 2.96 -7.59 3.18
N SER A 51 1.71 -7.63 2.69
CA SER A 51 1.29 -7.11 1.36
C SER A 51 0.29 -5.95 1.51
N LYS A 52 0.69 -4.92 2.26
CA LYS A 52 -0.13 -3.75 2.63
C LYS A 52 0.59 -2.47 2.30
N THR A 53 -0.06 -1.45 1.77
CA THR A 53 0.54 -0.12 1.54
C THR A 53 -0.19 0.96 2.33
N ALA A 54 0.49 2.06 2.61
CA ALA A 54 -0.12 3.29 3.10
C ALA A 54 0.40 4.48 2.29
N ILE A 55 -0.52 5.32 1.81
CA ILE A 55 -0.22 6.57 1.13
C ILE A 55 -0.51 7.70 2.11
N ILE A 56 0.49 8.55 2.35
CA ILE A 56 0.45 9.65 3.31
C ILE A 56 0.56 10.97 2.56
N SER A 57 -0.25 11.95 2.93
CA SER A 57 -0.10 13.34 2.49
C SER A 57 -0.45 14.31 3.63
N PRO A 58 0.01 15.58 3.57
CA PRO A 58 -0.49 16.60 4.48
C PRO A 58 -2.01 16.75 4.33
N SER A 59 -2.70 16.87 5.47
CA SER A 59 -4.13 17.19 5.47
C SER A 59 -4.35 18.63 4.98
N ARG A 60 -5.53 18.88 4.41
CA ARG A 60 -6.03 20.26 4.18
C ARG A 60 -6.99 20.73 5.27
N ASP A 61 -7.47 19.79 6.08
CA ASP A 61 -8.30 20.05 7.23
C ASP A 61 -7.41 20.48 8.40
N PRO A 62 -7.66 21.65 9.02
CA PRO A 62 -6.83 22.17 10.10
C PRO A 62 -6.84 21.32 11.38
N ASP A 63 -7.82 20.43 11.54
CA ASP A 63 -7.93 19.57 12.73
C ASP A 63 -7.10 18.27 12.61
N TYR A 64 -6.52 18.00 11.44
CA TYR A 64 -5.72 16.80 11.17
C TYR A 64 -4.36 17.17 10.58
N ASP A 65 -3.29 16.47 10.98
CA ASP A 65 -1.96 16.72 10.42
C ASP A 65 -1.79 16.06 9.04
N VAL A 66 -2.31 14.85 8.87
CA VAL A 66 -2.07 14.00 7.70
C VAL A 66 -3.32 13.27 7.23
N ASN A 67 -3.40 13.07 5.91
CA ASN A 67 -4.26 12.05 5.34
C ASN A 67 -3.54 10.71 5.36
N TYR A 68 -4.25 9.68 5.79
CA TYR A 68 -3.78 8.30 5.76
C TYR A 68 -4.69 7.47 4.86
N TYR A 69 -4.13 6.91 3.78
CA TYR A 69 -4.88 6.08 2.85
C TYR A 69 -4.28 4.67 2.75
N PHE A 70 -5.00 3.71 3.33
CA PHE A 70 -4.59 2.30 3.38
C PHE A 70 -4.97 1.55 2.10
N GLY A 71 -4.07 0.70 1.61
CA GLY A 71 -4.35 -0.26 0.54
C GLY A 71 -3.91 -1.68 0.89
N GLN A 72 -4.81 -2.65 0.74
CA GLN A 72 -4.43 -4.07 0.73
C GLN A 72 -4.01 -4.48 -0.69
N VAL A 73 -2.72 -4.80 -0.89
CA VAL A 73 -2.20 -5.20 -2.20
C VAL A 73 -2.48 -6.68 -2.41
N SER A 74 -3.23 -7.03 -3.45
CA SER A 74 -3.46 -8.43 -3.80
C SER A 74 -2.17 -9.06 -4.30
N ILE A 75 -1.89 -10.27 -3.82
CA ILE A 75 -0.69 -11.01 -4.19
C ILE A 75 -0.78 -11.49 -5.64
N ASP A 76 -1.95 -12.01 -6.03
CA ASP A 76 -2.19 -12.77 -7.26
C ASP A 76 -3.04 -12.03 -8.30
N LYS A 77 -3.61 -10.88 -7.95
CA LYS A 77 -4.46 -10.09 -8.85
C LYS A 77 -3.91 -8.67 -8.99
N PRO A 78 -4.05 -8.02 -10.16
CA PRO A 78 -3.61 -6.64 -10.37
C PRO A 78 -4.60 -5.66 -9.70
N LYS A 79 -4.74 -5.73 -8.38
CA LYS A 79 -5.73 -4.96 -7.62
C LYS A 79 -5.18 -4.56 -6.26
N ILE A 80 -5.50 -3.33 -5.86
CA ILE A 80 -5.35 -2.82 -4.50
C ILE A 80 -6.75 -2.57 -3.92
N GLY A 81 -7.00 -3.09 -2.72
CA GLY A 81 -8.26 -2.90 -2.01
C GLY A 81 -8.17 -1.71 -1.06
N TYR A 82 -8.98 -0.67 -1.31
CA TYR A 82 -8.99 0.58 -0.54
C TYR A 82 -10.20 0.75 0.41
N GLN A 83 -11.04 -0.28 0.55
CA GLN A 83 -12.27 -0.20 1.36
C GLN A 83 -12.03 -0.37 2.87
N GLY A 84 -10.82 -0.73 3.28
CA GLY A 84 -10.49 -1.04 4.67
C GLY A 84 -9.57 -0.02 5.31
N ASN A 85 -9.41 -0.16 6.62
CA ASN A 85 -8.32 0.43 7.38
C ASN A 85 -7.47 -0.71 7.99
N CYS A 86 -6.27 -0.41 8.46
CA CYS A 86 -5.43 -1.34 9.20
C CYS A 86 -4.84 -0.66 10.43
N GLY A 87 -5.41 -0.97 11.60
CA GLY A 87 -4.96 -0.41 12.89
C GLY A 87 -3.49 -0.68 13.22
N ASN A 88 -2.94 -1.80 12.72
CA ASN A 88 -1.51 -2.09 12.85
C ASN A 88 -0.65 -1.12 12.02
N ILE A 89 -1.10 -0.67 10.85
CA ILE A 89 -0.30 0.20 9.99
C ILE A 89 -0.46 1.68 10.36
N SER A 90 -1.53 2.02 11.07
CA SER A 90 -1.73 3.34 11.66
C SER A 90 -1.05 3.54 13.02
N SER A 91 -0.27 2.56 13.52
CA SER A 91 0.43 2.61 14.81
C SER A 91 1.81 3.24 14.72
#